data_AF-A0A9D8TTQ1-F1
#
_entry.id   AF-A0A9D8TTQ1-F1
#
_cell.length_a   1.000
_cell.length_b   1.000
_cell.length_c   1.000
_cell.angle_alpha   90.00
_cell.angle_beta   90.00
_cell.angle_gamma   90.00
#
_symmetry.space_group_name_H-M   'P 1'
#
loop_
_entity.id
_entity.type
_entity.pdbx_description
1 polymer ?
#
loop_
_entity_poly.entity_id
_entity_poly.type
_entity_poly.pdbx_seq_one_letter_code
_entity_poly.pdbx_strand_id
1 'polypeptide(L)'
;MKDPYQVLGISPSASDEEVKEAYRALARKYHPDNYSSDNPLADLATEKMQEINEAYDAIKNERIDAKMRAGTNRQNAGTGGAGRTGGDPNDPHYAAYCEARRYLNSRRVSAADGILSRIPENERSAEWHFLKSVVLMHRGWMNDAMRELETACGMDPDNREYQEAKEMFNRSASGY
;
A
#
# COMPACT_ATOMS: atom_id res chain seq x y z
N MET A 1 -18.76 25.46 -4.60
CA MET A 1 -18.19 24.12 -4.82
C MET A 1 -18.93 23.50 -5.99
N LYS A 2 -18.23 23.16 -7.08
CA LYS A 2 -18.82 22.37 -8.15
C LYS A 2 -18.87 20.92 -7.66
N ASP A 3 -20.01 20.28 -7.83
CA ASP A 3 -20.19 18.87 -7.47
C ASP A 3 -19.30 18.03 -8.42
N PRO A 4 -18.35 17.25 -7.91
CA PRO A 4 -17.41 16.51 -8.75
C PRO A 4 -18.13 15.47 -9.64
N TYR A 5 -19.27 14.95 -9.21
CA TYR A 5 -20.09 14.05 -10.03
C TYR A 5 -20.71 14.80 -11.22
N GLN A 6 -21.13 16.05 -11.02
CA GLN A 6 -21.64 16.89 -12.11
C GLN A 6 -20.55 17.30 -13.11
N VAL A 7 -19.32 17.53 -12.64
CA VAL A 7 -18.19 17.84 -13.53
C VAL A 7 -17.86 16.68 -14.45
N LEU A 8 -17.94 15.45 -13.93
CA LEU A 8 -17.76 14.22 -14.72
C LEU A 8 -19.03 13.82 -15.49
N GLY A 9 -20.16 14.50 -15.28
CA GLY A 9 -21.43 14.21 -15.95
C GLY A 9 -22.07 12.89 -15.54
N ILE A 10 -21.77 12.42 -14.33
CA ILE A 10 -22.24 11.13 -13.80
C ILE A 10 -23.12 11.34 -12.58
N SER A 11 -23.92 10.32 -12.24
CA SER A 11 -24.69 10.33 -11.00
C SER A 11 -23.76 10.22 -9.78
N PRO A 12 -24.08 10.87 -8.64
CA PRO A 12 -23.42 10.59 -7.36
C PRO A 12 -23.53 9.12 -6.92
N SER A 13 -24.51 8.38 -7.46
CA SER A 13 -24.67 6.95 -7.25
C SER A 13 -23.90 6.06 -8.24
N ALA A 14 -23.11 6.64 -9.15
CA ALA A 14 -22.38 5.89 -10.18
C ALA A 14 -21.37 4.90 -9.56
N SER A 15 -21.07 3.81 -10.26
CA SER A 15 -20.08 2.82 -9.83
C SER A 15 -18.63 3.31 -10.03
N ASP A 16 -17.65 2.63 -9.40
CA ASP A 16 -16.22 2.95 -9.57
C ASP A 16 -15.78 2.82 -11.04
N GLU A 17 -16.44 1.94 -11.79
CA GLU A 17 -16.20 1.70 -13.20
C GLU A 17 -16.74 2.84 -14.06
N GLU A 18 -17.97 3.29 -13.79
CA GLU A 18 -18.58 4.44 -14.49
C GLU A 18 -17.78 5.73 -14.27
N VAL A 19 -17.26 5.96 -13.06
CA VAL A 19 -16.40 7.13 -12.76
C VAL A 19 -15.14 7.10 -13.63
N LYS A 20 -14.50 5.93 -13.76
CA LYS A 20 -13.30 5.75 -14.61
C LYS A 20 -13.62 5.88 -16.09
N GLU A 21 -14.77 5.39 -16.53
CA GLU A 21 -15.18 5.44 -17.92
C GLU A 21 -15.52 6.87 -18.35
N ALA A 22 -16.27 7.60 -17.53
CA ALA A 22 -16.57 9.01 -17.75
C ALA A 22 -15.30 9.87 -17.78
N TYR A 23 -14.37 9.65 -16.84
CA TYR A 23 -13.06 10.29 -16.84
C TYR A 23 -12.31 10.06 -18.15
N ARG A 24 -12.23 8.80 -18.62
CA ARG A 24 -11.56 8.46 -19.89
C ARG A 24 -12.24 9.09 -21.10
N ALA A 25 -13.57 9.15 -21.13
CA ALA A 25 -14.33 9.74 -22.21
C ALA A 25 -14.10 11.26 -22.29
N LEU A 26 -14.12 11.94 -21.14
CA LEU A 26 -13.87 13.38 -21.04
C LEU A 26 -12.41 13.73 -21.31
N ALA A 27 -11.46 12.94 -20.80
CA ALA A 27 -10.04 13.13 -21.06
C ALA A 27 -9.71 13.00 -22.55
N ARG A 28 -10.33 12.06 -23.28
CA ARG A 28 -10.17 11.98 -24.75
C ARG A 28 -10.79 13.18 -25.48
N LYS A 29 -11.88 13.74 -24.96
CA LYS A 29 -12.58 14.87 -25.56
C LYS A 29 -11.83 16.19 -25.38
N TYR A 30 -11.18 16.37 -24.23
CA TYR A 30 -10.44 17.59 -23.87
C TYR A 30 -8.92 17.42 -23.93
N HIS A 31 -8.42 16.31 -24.49
CA HIS A 31 -6.98 16.03 -24.57
C HIS A 31 -6.26 17.14 -25.36
N PRO A 32 -5.16 17.71 -24.84
CA PRO A 32 -4.43 18.78 -25.54
C PRO A 32 -3.90 18.34 -26.91
N ASP A 33 -3.71 17.05 -27.14
CA ASP A 33 -3.33 16.49 -28.45
C ASP A 33 -4.43 16.66 -29.54
N ASN A 34 -5.70 16.82 -29.13
CA ASN A 34 -6.80 17.14 -30.05
C ASN A 34 -6.91 18.65 -30.35
N TYR A 35 -6.23 19.51 -29.59
CA TYR A 35 -6.29 20.96 -29.75
C TYR A 35 -4.88 21.49 -30.01
N SER A 36 -4.56 21.75 -31.28
CA SER A 36 -3.30 22.38 -31.66
C SER A 36 -3.09 23.71 -30.90
N SER A 37 -1.84 24.01 -30.51
CA SER A 37 -1.47 25.17 -29.68
C SER A 37 -1.89 26.55 -30.23
N ASP A 38 -2.26 26.64 -31.51
CA ASP A 38 -2.75 27.88 -32.14
C ASP A 38 -4.27 28.11 -31.97
N ASN A 39 -4.98 27.21 -31.27
CA ASN A 39 -6.43 27.31 -31.11
C ASN A 39 -6.79 27.99 -29.77
N PRO A 40 -7.57 29.09 -29.74
CA PRO A 40 -8.01 29.73 -28.50
C PRO A 40 -8.88 28.82 -27.60
N LEU A 41 -9.32 27.67 -28.13
CA LEU A 41 -10.01 26.63 -27.37
C LEU A 41 -9.04 25.75 -26.54
N ALA A 42 -7.73 25.81 -26.77
CA ALA A 42 -6.73 25.04 -26.03
C ALA A 42 -6.63 25.46 -24.56
N ASP A 43 -6.76 26.76 -24.28
CA ASP A 43 -6.79 27.28 -22.90
C ASP A 43 -8.04 26.76 -22.16
N LEU A 44 -9.20 26.81 -22.82
CA LEU A 44 -10.46 26.26 -22.31
C LEU A 44 -10.41 24.74 -22.11
N ALA A 45 -9.76 24.00 -23.02
CA ALA A 45 -9.58 22.56 -22.90
C ALA A 45 -8.67 22.20 -21.71
N THR A 46 -7.63 22.99 -21.48
CA THR A 46 -6.72 22.83 -20.34
C THR A 46 -7.45 23.07 -19.02
N GLU A 47 -8.21 24.17 -18.92
CA GLU A 47 -9.04 24.46 -17.76
C GLU A 47 -10.07 23.35 -17.50
N LYS A 48 -10.74 22.88 -18.56
CA LYS A 48 -11.69 21.77 -18.46
C LYS A 48 -11.03 20.47 -18.02
N MET A 49 -9.83 20.16 -18.53
CA MET A 49 -9.09 18.98 -18.12
C MET A 49 -8.70 19.05 -16.63
N GLN A 50 -8.31 20.22 -16.15
CA GLN A 50 -8.00 20.42 -14.75
C GLN A 50 -9.23 20.20 -13.86
N GLU A 51 -10.40 20.75 -14.25
CA GLU A 51 -11.66 20.49 -13.55
C GLU A 51 -12.00 18.99 -13.52
N ILE A 52 -11.78 18.26 -14.62
CA ILE A 52 -12.04 16.82 -14.72
C ILE A 52 -11.13 16.01 -13.79
N ASN A 53 -9.85 16.37 -13.71
CA ASN A 53 -8.88 15.72 -12.82
C ASN A 53 -9.23 15.97 -11.35
N GLU A 54 -9.50 17.22 -10.98
CA GLU A 54 -9.90 17.58 -9.60
C GLU A 54 -11.18 16.85 -9.17
N ALA A 55 -12.16 16.76 -10.07
CA ALA A 55 -13.39 16.05 -9.80
C ALA A 55 -13.17 14.53 -9.60
N TYR A 56 -12.33 13.92 -10.44
CA TYR A 56 -11.99 12.51 -10.32
C TYR A 56 -11.26 12.20 -9.01
N ASP A 57 -10.28 13.03 -8.64
CA ASP A 57 -9.54 12.88 -7.40
C ASP A 57 -10.42 13.12 -6.16
N ALA A 58 -11.32 14.10 -6.22
CA ALA A 58 -12.30 14.33 -5.15
C ALA A 58 -13.19 13.11 -4.92
N ILE A 59 -13.77 12.52 -5.97
CA ILE A 59 -14.59 11.30 -5.85
C ILE A 59 -13.76 10.13 -5.33
N LYS A 60 -12.53 9.97 -5.83
CA LYS A 60 -11.64 8.90 -5.40
C LYS A 60 -11.31 9.01 -3.92
N ASN A 61 -10.96 10.21 -3.45
CA ASN A 61 -10.70 10.48 -2.03
C ASN A 61 -11.96 10.29 -1.18
N GLU A 62 -13.11 10.76 -1.64
CA GLU A 62 -14.38 10.60 -0.94
C GLU A 62 -14.78 9.12 -0.83
N ARG A 63 -14.46 8.30 -1.83
CA ARG A 63 -14.67 6.84 -1.80
C ARG A 63 -13.65 6.08 -0.99
N ILE A 64 -12.41 6.55 -0.94
CA ILE A 64 -11.40 6.03 -0.02
C ILE A 64 -11.86 6.33 1.39
N ASP A 65 -12.23 7.57 1.71
CA ASP A 65 -12.78 7.95 3.01
C ASP A 65 -14.08 7.21 3.34
N ALA A 66 -14.96 7.00 2.37
CA ALA A 66 -16.17 6.20 2.55
C ALA A 66 -15.87 4.71 2.75
N LYS A 67 -14.86 4.13 2.07
CA LYS A 67 -14.39 2.76 2.32
C LYS A 67 -13.66 2.65 3.66
N MET A 68 -12.95 3.68 4.10
CA MET A 68 -12.32 3.76 5.41
C MET A 68 -13.40 3.87 6.50
N ARG A 69 -14.42 4.72 6.30
CA ARG A 69 -15.57 4.90 7.21
C ARG A 69 -16.52 3.69 7.23
N ALA A 70 -16.74 3.04 6.09
CA ALA A 70 -17.52 1.80 5.98
C ALA A 70 -16.72 0.56 6.44
N GLY A 71 -15.39 0.62 6.37
CA GLY A 71 -14.46 -0.36 6.93
C GLY A 71 -14.32 -0.26 8.45
N THR A 72 -14.62 0.89 9.05
CA THR A 72 -14.62 1.08 10.51
C THR A 72 -15.87 0.56 11.24
N ASN A 73 -16.84 -0.06 10.55
CA ASN A 73 -18.06 -0.58 11.20
C ASN A 73 -18.21 -2.11 11.16
N ARG A 74 -17.15 -2.88 10.90
CA ARG A 74 -17.11 -4.30 11.23
C ARG A 74 -15.75 -4.65 11.82
N GLN A 75 -15.79 -5.04 13.10
CA GLN A 75 -14.69 -5.62 13.87
C GLN A 75 -13.78 -4.59 14.57
N ASN A 76 -14.37 -3.75 15.41
CA ASN A 76 -13.75 -3.45 16.70
C ASN A 76 -14.66 -3.97 17.82
N ALA A 77 -14.42 -5.21 18.22
CA ALA A 77 -14.88 -5.77 19.48
C ALA A 77 -13.88 -6.85 19.92
N GLY A 78 -12.91 -6.43 20.74
CA GLY A 78 -12.29 -7.27 21.76
C GLY A 78 -11.25 -8.30 21.32
N THR A 79 -10.00 -7.97 21.66
CA THR A 79 -9.06 -8.92 22.28
C THR A 79 -8.34 -9.91 21.34
N GLY A 80 -7.09 -9.59 21.01
CA GLY A 80 -6.09 -10.60 20.64
C GLY A 80 -5.09 -10.20 19.57
N GLY A 81 -4.06 -9.42 19.94
CA GLY A 81 -2.74 -9.42 19.30
C GLY A 81 -2.68 -9.39 17.78
N ALA A 82 -2.90 -8.23 17.16
CA ALA A 82 -2.37 -7.94 15.83
C ALA A 82 -1.29 -6.88 16.02
N GLY A 83 -0.07 -7.36 16.20
CA GLY A 83 1.10 -6.58 16.58
C GLY A 83 1.33 -5.39 15.67
N ARG A 84 1.86 -4.34 16.31
CA ARG A 84 2.66 -3.25 15.76
C ARG A 84 2.88 -3.39 14.25
N THR A 85 2.25 -2.53 13.46
CA THR A 85 2.57 -2.35 12.05
C THR A 85 4.01 -1.85 11.97
N GLY A 86 4.96 -2.78 12.04
CA GLY A 86 6.38 -2.51 11.85
C GLY A 86 6.65 -2.30 10.38
N GLY A 87 7.34 -1.21 10.08
CA GLY A 87 7.61 -0.74 8.73
C GLY A 87 7.43 0.77 8.65
N ASP A 88 8.35 1.44 7.96
CA ASP A 88 8.26 2.87 7.68
C ASP A 88 7.06 3.12 6.74
N PRO A 89 6.06 3.94 7.15
CA PRO A 89 4.94 4.30 6.28
C PRO A 89 5.34 5.01 4.98
N ASN A 90 6.55 5.55 4.90
CA ASN A 90 7.08 6.22 3.71
C ASN A 90 7.81 5.25 2.76
N ASP A 91 7.98 3.98 3.14
CA ASP A 91 8.61 2.98 2.29
C ASP A 91 7.72 2.71 1.04
N PRO A 92 8.27 2.75 -0.18
CA PRO A 92 7.51 2.50 -1.40
C PRO A 92 6.84 1.11 -1.43
N HIS A 93 7.36 0.16 -0.65
CA HIS A 93 6.86 -1.21 -0.52
C HIS A 93 6.03 -1.43 0.77
N TYR A 94 5.69 -0.37 1.52
CA TYR A 94 4.93 -0.46 2.77
C TYR A 94 3.64 -1.29 2.66
N ALA A 95 2.90 -1.13 1.56
CA ALA A 95 1.68 -1.90 1.31
C ALA A 95 1.95 -3.41 1.17
N ALA A 96 3.04 -3.78 0.49
CA ALA A 96 3.46 -5.17 0.33
C ALA A 96 3.91 -5.77 1.68
N TYR A 97 4.61 -5.01 2.51
CA TYR A 97 4.99 -5.46 3.86
C TYR A 97 3.78 -5.65 4.78
N CYS A 98 2.81 -4.72 4.74
CA CYS A 98 1.54 -4.88 5.46
C CYS A 98 0.82 -6.17 5.06
N GLU A 99 0.79 -6.48 3.76
CA GLU A 99 0.16 -7.69 3.25
C GLU A 99 0.93 -8.96 3.70
N ALA A 100 2.26 -8.96 3.59
CA ALA A 100 3.11 -10.06 4.04
C ALA A 100 2.94 -10.34 5.55
N ARG A 101 2.88 -9.30 6.40
CA ARG A 101 2.60 -9.44 7.84
C ARG A 101 1.25 -10.10 8.11
N ARG A 102 0.20 -9.72 7.37
CA ARG A 102 -1.12 -10.37 7.50
C ARG A 102 -1.07 -11.86 7.15
N TYR A 103 -0.32 -12.22 6.11
CA TYR A 103 -0.14 -13.62 5.75
C TYR A 103 0.66 -14.40 6.80
N LEU A 104 1.71 -13.82 7.37
CA LEU A 104 2.48 -14.41 8.47
C LEU A 104 1.62 -14.64 9.72
N ASN A 105 0.81 -13.66 10.12
CA ASN A 105 -0.14 -13.80 11.23
C ASN A 105 -1.16 -14.92 10.98
N SER A 106 -1.53 -15.14 9.71
CA SER A 106 -2.42 -16.24 9.31
C SER A 106 -1.68 -17.57 9.07
N ARG A 107 -0.38 -17.66 9.40
CA ARG A 107 0.52 -18.79 9.13
C ARG A 107 0.61 -19.20 7.65
N ARG A 108 0.26 -18.31 6.73
CA ARG A 108 0.35 -18.51 5.27
C ARG A 108 1.72 -18.09 4.76
N VAL A 109 2.74 -18.82 5.18
CA VAL A 109 4.16 -18.48 4.94
C VAL A 109 4.50 -18.41 3.45
N SER A 110 3.95 -19.30 2.62
CA SER A 110 4.19 -19.30 1.17
C SER A 110 3.62 -18.06 0.47
N ALA A 111 2.49 -17.54 0.94
CA ALA A 111 1.91 -16.31 0.40
C ALA A 111 2.76 -15.10 0.77
N ALA A 112 3.21 -15.02 2.04
CA ALA A 112 4.12 -13.96 2.48
C ALA A 112 5.43 -13.96 1.67
N ASP A 113 6.04 -15.13 1.46
CA ASP A 113 7.25 -15.27 0.64
C ASP A 113 7.03 -14.86 -0.82
N GLY A 114 5.85 -15.14 -1.38
CA GLY A 114 5.46 -14.72 -2.72
C GLY A 114 5.26 -13.22 -2.88
N ILE A 115 4.90 -12.50 -1.81
CA ILE A 115 4.87 -11.03 -1.81
C ILE A 115 6.29 -10.47 -1.74
N LEU A 116 7.11 -10.99 -0.82
CA LEU A 116 8.49 -10.54 -0.62
C LEU A 116 9.38 -10.80 -1.84
N SER A 117 9.17 -11.90 -2.57
CA SER A 117 9.96 -12.25 -3.75
C SER A 117 9.75 -11.31 -4.95
N ARG A 118 8.70 -10.48 -4.93
CA ARG A 118 8.45 -9.47 -5.97
C ARG A 118 9.33 -8.23 -5.83
N ILE A 119 9.90 -8.01 -4.64
CA ILE A 119 10.71 -6.84 -4.35
C ILE A 119 12.15 -7.13 -4.79
N PRO A 120 12.71 -6.31 -5.70
CA PRO A 120 14.05 -6.53 -6.23
C PRO A 120 15.10 -6.26 -5.16
N GLU A 121 16.28 -6.87 -5.27
CA GLU A 121 17.26 -6.92 -4.17
C GLU A 121 17.76 -5.54 -3.74
N ASN A 122 17.85 -4.60 -4.68
CA ASN A 122 18.27 -3.22 -4.48
C ASN A 122 17.24 -2.36 -3.74
N GLU A 123 16.00 -2.83 -3.60
CA GLU A 123 14.89 -2.10 -2.96
C GLU A 123 14.43 -2.77 -1.65
N ARG A 124 15.18 -3.78 -1.18
CA ARG A 124 14.88 -4.46 0.08
C ARG A 124 15.28 -3.57 1.25
N SER A 125 14.30 -3.09 1.98
CA SER A 125 14.51 -2.34 3.22
C SER A 125 14.70 -3.27 4.43
N ALA A 126 15.00 -2.69 5.59
CA ALA A 126 15.14 -3.41 6.86
C ALA A 126 13.90 -4.28 7.16
N GLU A 127 12.71 -3.77 6.80
CA GLU A 127 11.42 -4.46 6.96
C GLU A 127 11.34 -5.72 6.09
N TRP A 128 11.86 -5.70 4.87
CA TRP A 128 11.92 -6.89 4.03
C TRP A 128 12.75 -7.99 4.69
N HIS A 129 13.94 -7.64 5.18
CA HIS A 129 14.86 -8.58 5.83
C HIS A 129 14.25 -9.15 7.11
N PHE A 130 13.55 -8.32 7.89
CA PHE A 130 12.80 -8.77 9.05
C PHE A 130 11.72 -9.79 8.67
N LEU A 131 10.84 -9.46 7.72
CA LEU A 131 9.76 -10.37 7.32
C LEU A 131 10.29 -11.65 6.67
N LYS A 132 11.40 -11.56 5.91
CA LYS A 132 12.08 -12.72 5.35
C LYS A 132 12.63 -13.63 6.44
N SER A 133 13.22 -13.06 7.50
CA SER A 133 13.69 -13.85 8.64
C SER A 133 12.55 -14.64 9.28
N VAL A 134 11.39 -14.01 9.50
CA VAL A 134 10.20 -14.68 10.05
C VAL A 134 9.69 -15.80 9.13
N VAL A 135 9.65 -15.58 7.81
CA VAL A 135 9.33 -16.64 6.82
C VAL A 135 10.28 -17.84 6.96
N LEU A 136 11.59 -17.57 7.07
CA LEU A 136 12.62 -18.60 7.18
C LEU A 136 12.53 -19.37 8.51
N MET A 137 12.22 -18.68 9.61
CA MET A 137 11.98 -19.30 10.93
C MET A 137 10.82 -20.30 10.85
N HIS A 138 9.72 -19.92 10.21
CA HIS A 138 8.58 -20.82 10.02
C HIS A 138 8.91 -22.03 9.12
N ARG A 139 9.89 -21.91 8.22
CA ARG A 139 10.39 -23.02 7.39
C ARG A 139 11.42 -23.89 8.10
N GLY A 140 11.88 -23.50 9.28
CA GLY A 140 12.91 -24.19 10.05
C GLY A 140 14.35 -23.88 9.61
N TRP A 141 14.55 -22.89 8.73
CA TRP A 141 15.87 -22.48 8.26
C TRP A 141 16.46 -21.44 9.21
N MET A 142 16.84 -21.90 10.40
CA MET A 142 17.26 -21.05 11.52
C MET A 142 18.52 -20.22 11.22
N ASN A 143 19.53 -20.83 10.57
CA ASN A 143 20.78 -20.13 10.24
C ASN A 143 20.56 -18.97 9.26
N ASP A 144 19.80 -19.22 8.18
CA ASP A 144 19.47 -18.17 7.21
C ASP A 144 18.55 -17.12 7.82
N ALA A 145 17.56 -17.53 8.62
CA ALA A 145 16.70 -16.61 9.33
C ALA A 145 17.50 -15.63 10.20
N MET A 146 18.48 -16.13 10.96
CA MET A 146 19.28 -15.29 11.82
C MET A 146 20.10 -14.27 11.03
N ARG A 147 20.70 -14.67 9.89
CA ARG A 147 21.45 -13.74 9.04
C ARG A 147 20.58 -12.59 8.52
N GLU A 148 19.36 -12.90 8.08
CA GLU A 148 18.42 -11.87 7.62
C GLU A 148 18.00 -10.95 8.77
N LEU A 149 17.76 -11.51 9.96
CA LEU A 149 17.38 -10.75 11.15
C LEU A 149 18.49 -9.82 11.63
N GLU A 150 19.75 -10.27 11.56
CA GLU A 150 20.91 -9.43 11.86
C GLU A 150 21.07 -8.29 10.86
N THR A 151 20.80 -8.57 9.58
CA THR A 151 20.81 -7.54 8.53
C THR A 151 19.74 -6.49 8.82
N ALA A 152 18.52 -6.89 9.17
CA ALA A 152 17.45 -5.98 9.55
C ALA A 152 17.83 -5.10 10.75
N CYS A 153 18.40 -5.68 11.81
CA CYS A 153 18.86 -4.93 12.98
C CYS A 153 20.03 -3.98 12.67
N GLY A 154 20.89 -4.34 11.70
CA GLY A 154 22.00 -3.49 11.28
C GLY A 154 21.55 -2.31 10.40
N MET A 155 20.50 -2.50 9.61
CA MET A 155 19.90 -1.46 8.78
C MET A 155 19.06 -0.46 9.60
N ASP A 156 18.33 -0.95 10.59
CA ASP A 156 17.52 -0.13 11.50
C ASP A 156 17.78 -0.53 12.96
N PRO A 157 18.85 0.03 13.57
CA PRO A 157 19.22 -0.29 14.94
C PRO A 157 18.28 0.33 15.97
N ASP A 158 17.52 1.37 15.63
CA ASP A 158 16.58 2.03 16.53
C ASP A 158 15.24 1.28 16.63
N ASN A 159 15.00 0.34 15.71
CA ASN A 159 13.78 -0.45 15.70
C ASN A 159 13.78 -1.54 16.77
N ARG A 160 13.03 -1.24 17.84
CA ARG A 160 12.87 -2.14 18.98
C ARG A 160 12.24 -3.49 18.63
N GLU A 161 11.41 -3.59 17.58
CA GLU A 161 10.82 -4.87 17.18
C GLU A 161 11.90 -5.85 16.68
N TYR A 162 12.84 -5.37 15.86
CA TYR A 162 13.90 -6.20 15.29
C TYR A 162 14.86 -6.68 16.37
N GLN A 163 15.20 -5.78 17.30
CA GLN A 163 16.02 -6.11 18.47
C GLN A 163 15.36 -7.16 19.36
N GLU A 164 14.08 -6.97 19.72
CA GLU A 164 13.32 -7.94 20.53
C GLU A 164 13.28 -9.31 19.85
N ALA A 165 13.02 -9.36 18.54
CA ALA A 165 13.01 -10.60 17.77
C ALA A 165 14.39 -11.30 17.77
N LYS A 166 15.49 -10.54 17.62
CA LYS A 166 16.85 -11.07 17.69
C LYS A 166 17.16 -11.67 19.06
N GLU A 167 16.77 -10.98 20.14
CA GLU A 167 16.96 -11.49 21.49
C GLU A 167 16.12 -12.74 21.79
N MET A 168 14.88 -12.79 21.28
CA MET A 168 14.03 -13.98 21.40
C MET A 168 14.66 -15.17 20.66
N PHE A 169 15.20 -14.94 19.47
CA PHE A 169 15.91 -15.95 18.70
C PHE A 169 17.14 -16.48 19.44
N ASN A 170 18.00 -15.58 19.95
CA ASN A 170 19.20 -15.95 20.70
C ASN A 170 18.89 -16.75 21.96
N ARG A 171 17.82 -16.38 22.67
CA ARG A 171 17.34 -17.11 23.85
C ARG A 171 16.83 -18.50 23.47
N SER A 172 16.11 -18.64 22.37
CA SER A 172 15.64 -19.93 21.87
C SER A 172 16.78 -20.83 21.39
N ALA A 173 17.86 -20.26 20.85
CA ALA A 173 19.02 -21.00 20.38
C ALA A 173 19.97 -21.43 21.51
N SER A 174 20.04 -20.68 22.61
CA SER A 174 20.89 -20.99 23.77
C SER A 174 20.23 -21.93 24.80
N GLY A 175 18.99 -22.37 24.55
CA GLY A 175 18.21 -23.21 25.46
C GLY A 175 18.24 -24.71 25.16
N TYR A 176 19.12 -25.16 24.26
CA TYR A 176 19.29 -26.57 23.87
C TYR A 176 20.63 -27.14 24.32
#